data_AF-A0A975A624-F1
#
_entry.id   AF-A0A975A624-F1
#
_cell.length_a   1.000
_cell.length_b   1.000
_cell.length_c   1.000
_cell.angle_alpha   90.00
_cell.angle_beta   90.00
_cell.angle_gamma   90.00
#
_symmetry.space_group_name_H-M   'P 1'
#
loop_
_entity.id
_entity.type
_entity.pdbx_description
1 polymer ?
#
loop_
_entity_poly.entity_id
_entity_poly.type
_entity_poly.pdbx_seq_one_letter_code
_entity_poly.pdbx_strand_id
1 'polypeptide(L)'
;MCADRVPSGQGTAEFVVRPDGTLVGDDGAAGAVAAALPYTGRLARRAGELLDVGDLRAMEASGLRRFVVGVTWTPAGEGTYRAVATPAGPREVPTYTVVGAADTSSALAHCVSRMTAIDGVRWSAVVTAASRVVAVSGHDGSDQLADVGNRMLAILRSLEDQSAAGFVRLRFEQGAVVGASLGRHALVAQTDVTDDDALLAMVDEVRAVLAGHDLSTASAPVVPDSGAAAPAQEEAAPVAPSPPPLVGARFAGAGEREPRAPRRRRFGRQSLSPTPSQTPRRSTRA
;
A
#
# COMPACT_ATOMS: atom_id res chain seq x y z
N MET A 1 -21.39 -37.57 1.92
CA MET A 1 -21.06 -37.01 0.59
C MET A 1 -20.97 -35.51 0.74
N CYS A 2 -19.76 -34.98 0.94
CA CYS A 2 -19.54 -33.54 0.93
C CYS A 2 -19.46 -33.12 -0.54
N ALA A 3 -20.41 -32.31 -0.99
CA ALA A 3 -20.34 -31.73 -2.32
C ALA A 3 -19.17 -30.74 -2.33
N ASP A 4 -18.16 -31.04 -3.15
CA ASP A 4 -17.19 -30.07 -3.64
C ASP A 4 -17.96 -28.92 -4.31
N ARG A 5 -18.19 -27.84 -3.57
CA ARG A 5 -18.53 -26.55 -4.18
C ARG A 5 -17.25 -26.05 -4.84
N VAL A 6 -17.11 -26.32 -6.13
CA VAL A 6 -16.28 -25.52 -7.01
C VAL A 6 -16.77 -24.08 -6.86
N PRO A 7 -15.94 -23.09 -6.46
CA PRO A 7 -16.36 -21.70 -6.42
C PRO A 7 -16.60 -21.23 -7.85
N SER A 8 -17.84 -21.37 -8.31
CA SER A 8 -18.35 -20.80 -9.53
C SER A 8 -18.52 -19.30 -9.33
N GLY A 9 -17.53 -18.51 -9.74
CA GLY A 9 -17.68 -17.04 -9.78
C GLY A 9 -16.36 -16.27 -9.73
N GLN A 10 -15.51 -16.37 -10.75
CA GLN A 10 -14.52 -15.33 -11.05
C GLN A 10 -15.19 -14.13 -11.79
N GLY A 11 -16.43 -13.81 -11.41
CA GLY A 11 -17.24 -12.77 -12.03
C GLY A 11 -17.28 -11.51 -11.17
N THR A 12 -17.61 -10.40 -11.79
CA THR A 12 -18.02 -9.18 -11.09
C THR A 12 -19.26 -9.50 -10.24
N ALA A 13 -19.21 -9.22 -8.93
CA ALA A 13 -20.36 -9.35 -8.05
C ALA A 13 -20.96 -7.96 -7.79
N GLU A 14 -22.27 -7.80 -8.01
CA GLU A 14 -23.01 -6.57 -7.71
C GLU A 14 -24.08 -6.86 -6.66
N PHE A 15 -24.13 -6.06 -5.61
CA PHE A 15 -25.16 -6.18 -4.57
C PHE A 15 -25.51 -4.83 -3.95
N VAL A 16 -26.66 -4.79 -3.28
CA VAL A 16 -27.19 -3.62 -2.59
C VAL A 16 -27.49 -3.98 -1.14
N VAL A 17 -26.95 -3.20 -0.20
CA VAL A 17 -27.31 -3.24 1.22
C VAL A 17 -28.21 -2.06 1.52
N ARG A 18 -29.42 -2.33 2.02
CA ARG A 18 -30.39 -1.31 2.42
C ARG A 18 -30.22 -0.88 3.88
N PRO A 19 -30.82 0.26 4.29
CA PRO A 19 -30.80 0.74 5.66
C PRO A 19 -31.23 -0.27 6.72
N ASP A 20 -32.23 -1.09 6.40
CA ASP A 20 -32.78 -2.15 7.26
C ASP A 20 -31.88 -3.40 7.34
N GLY A 21 -30.71 -3.37 6.68
CA GLY A 21 -29.76 -4.47 6.62
C GLY A 21 -30.12 -5.53 5.57
N THR A 22 -31.20 -5.34 4.80
CA THR A 22 -31.55 -6.28 3.74
C THR A 22 -30.54 -6.22 2.59
N LEU A 23 -30.14 -7.40 2.13
CA LEU A 23 -29.15 -7.60 1.06
C LEU A 23 -29.85 -8.11 -0.20
N VAL A 24 -29.60 -7.45 -1.34
CA VAL A 24 -30.17 -7.80 -2.65
C VAL A 24 -29.03 -7.99 -3.64
N GLY A 25 -29.04 -9.08 -4.41
CA GLY A 25 -28.10 -9.32 -5.51
C GLY A 25 -26.82 -10.08 -5.13
N ASP A 26 -26.54 -10.28 -3.83
CA ASP A 26 -25.41 -11.11 -3.41
C ASP A 26 -25.68 -12.59 -3.68
N ASP A 27 -24.73 -13.26 -4.31
CA ASP A 27 -24.72 -14.71 -4.55
C ASP A 27 -24.18 -15.50 -3.34
N GLY A 28 -23.89 -14.79 -2.24
CA GLY A 28 -23.33 -15.29 -1.01
C GLY A 28 -21.80 -15.24 -0.97
N ALA A 29 -21.14 -14.79 -2.04
CA ALA A 29 -19.69 -14.65 -2.09
C ALA A 29 -19.18 -13.36 -1.43
N ALA A 30 -20.04 -12.35 -1.26
CA ALA A 30 -19.68 -11.08 -0.64
C ALA A 30 -20.21 -10.91 0.80
N GLY A 31 -20.86 -11.92 1.36
CA GLY A 31 -21.71 -11.80 2.55
C GLY A 31 -21.09 -11.09 3.76
N ALA A 32 -19.80 -11.30 4.07
CA ALA A 32 -19.17 -10.61 5.20
C ALA A 32 -18.76 -9.15 4.88
N VAL A 33 -18.40 -8.82 3.63
CA VAL A 33 -18.24 -7.42 3.21
C VAL A 33 -19.60 -6.71 3.24
N ALA A 34 -20.65 -7.33 2.71
CA ALA A 34 -22.00 -6.78 2.74
C ALA A 34 -22.48 -6.48 4.17
N ALA A 35 -22.22 -7.38 5.12
CA ALA A 35 -22.54 -7.19 6.54
C ALA A 35 -21.72 -6.06 7.20
N ALA A 36 -20.49 -5.80 6.74
CA ALA A 36 -19.64 -4.75 7.27
C ALA A 36 -20.07 -3.34 6.82
N LEU A 37 -20.64 -3.19 5.61
CA LEU A 37 -20.92 -1.88 4.99
C LEU A 37 -21.70 -0.90 5.87
N PRO A 38 -22.79 -1.27 6.57
CA PRO A 38 -23.50 -0.32 7.41
C PRO A 38 -22.65 0.24 8.55
N TYR A 39 -21.79 -0.58 9.15
CA TYR A 39 -20.88 -0.15 10.20
C TYR A 39 -19.76 0.73 9.63
N THR A 40 -19.11 0.28 8.56
CA THR A 40 -18.05 1.00 7.84
C THR A 40 -18.53 2.37 7.36
N GLY A 41 -19.72 2.45 6.76
CA GLY A 41 -20.31 3.71 6.30
C GLY A 41 -20.60 4.69 7.43
N ARG A 42 -21.09 4.21 8.59
CA ARG A 42 -21.28 5.08 9.78
C ARG A 42 -19.95 5.62 10.31
N LEU A 43 -18.92 4.80 10.37
CA LEU A 43 -17.58 5.25 10.77
C LEU A 43 -17.03 6.29 9.79
N ALA A 44 -17.15 6.02 8.50
CA ALA A 44 -16.67 6.90 7.44
C ALA A 44 -17.40 8.25 7.47
N ARG A 45 -18.73 8.26 7.66
CA ARG A 45 -19.50 9.48 7.85
C ARG A 45 -19.00 10.30 9.05
N ARG A 46 -18.80 9.67 10.21
CA ARG A 46 -18.25 10.37 11.39
C ARG A 46 -16.83 10.89 11.15
N ALA A 47 -16.01 10.19 10.37
CA ALA A 47 -14.70 10.70 9.96
C ALA A 47 -14.84 11.94 9.05
N GLY A 48 -15.81 11.94 8.14
CA GLY A 48 -16.14 13.08 7.30
C GLY A 48 -16.61 14.31 8.09
N GLU A 49 -17.45 14.10 9.10
CA GLU A 49 -17.90 15.16 10.03
C GLU A 49 -16.74 15.75 10.83
N LEU A 50 -15.78 14.92 11.28
CA LEU A 50 -14.59 15.40 11.99
C LEU A 50 -13.68 16.24 11.09
N LEU A 51 -13.60 15.90 9.81
CA LEU A 51 -12.74 16.59 8.84
C LEU A 51 -13.44 17.74 8.11
N ASP A 52 -14.72 17.98 8.38
CA ASP A 52 -15.57 18.95 7.68
C ASP A 52 -15.55 18.78 6.14
N VAL A 53 -15.54 17.53 5.64
CA VAL A 53 -15.47 17.22 4.20
C VAL A 53 -16.82 16.85 3.56
N GLY A 54 -17.90 16.99 4.34
CA GLY A 54 -19.28 16.69 3.92
C GLY A 54 -19.65 15.20 3.97
N ASP A 55 -20.73 14.86 3.28
CA ASP A 55 -21.29 13.49 3.31
C ASP A 55 -20.46 12.50 2.48
N LEU A 56 -20.37 11.26 2.96
CA LEU A 56 -19.75 10.16 2.21
C LEU A 56 -20.58 9.82 0.97
N ARG A 57 -19.96 9.85 -0.21
CA ARG A 57 -20.58 9.53 -1.51
C ARG A 57 -20.16 8.20 -2.08
N ALA A 58 -18.91 7.79 -1.84
CA ALA A 58 -18.42 6.49 -2.28
C ALA A 58 -17.32 5.94 -1.38
N MET A 59 -17.14 4.64 -1.40
CA MET A 59 -16.00 3.95 -0.80
C MET A 59 -15.36 3.06 -1.85
N GLU A 60 -14.05 3.10 -1.93
CA GLU A 60 -13.27 2.25 -2.82
C GLU A 60 -12.24 1.50 -1.96
N ALA A 61 -12.08 0.19 -2.17
CA ALA A 61 -11.01 -0.58 -1.56
C ALA A 61 -10.19 -1.25 -2.67
N SER A 62 -8.88 -1.09 -2.57
CA SER A 62 -7.90 -1.64 -3.50
C SER A 62 -7.07 -2.70 -2.79
N GLY A 63 -7.08 -3.92 -3.31
CA GLY A 63 -6.24 -5.03 -2.85
C GLY A 63 -6.40 -6.24 -3.77
N LEU A 64 -6.64 -7.44 -3.22
CA LEU A 64 -6.87 -8.66 -4.03
C LEU A 64 -8.14 -8.58 -4.89
N ARG A 65 -9.10 -7.76 -4.46
CA ARG A 65 -10.28 -7.38 -5.21
C ARG A 65 -10.38 -5.87 -5.21
N ARG A 66 -10.83 -5.29 -6.32
CA ARG A 66 -11.25 -3.89 -6.35
C ARG A 66 -12.72 -3.84 -5.99
N PHE A 67 -13.02 -3.10 -4.95
CA PHE A 67 -14.35 -2.96 -4.41
C PHE A 67 -14.77 -1.50 -4.51
N VAL A 68 -15.92 -1.23 -5.12
CA VAL A 68 -16.45 0.13 -5.29
C VAL A 68 -17.87 0.15 -4.74
N VAL A 69 -18.14 1.08 -3.84
CA VAL A 69 -19.44 1.24 -3.18
C VAL A 69 -19.94 2.66 -3.38
N GLY A 70 -21.08 2.82 -4.05
CA GLY A 70 -21.84 4.07 -4.01
C GLY A 70 -22.68 4.14 -2.74
N VAL A 71 -22.70 5.30 -2.08
CA VAL A 71 -23.42 5.53 -0.82
C VAL A 71 -24.46 6.62 -0.99
N THR A 72 -25.70 6.31 -0.60
CA THR A 72 -26.80 7.27 -0.54
C THR A 72 -27.35 7.32 0.88
N TRP A 73 -27.50 8.52 1.43
CA TRP A 73 -27.99 8.73 2.79
C TRP A 73 -29.46 9.15 2.81
N THR A 74 -30.22 8.63 3.76
CA THR A 74 -31.54 9.17 4.12
C THR A 74 -31.38 10.41 5.01
N PRO A 75 -32.41 11.27 5.13
CA PRO A 75 -32.40 12.39 6.08
C PRO A 75 -32.21 11.96 7.54
N ALA A 76 -32.62 10.74 7.88
CA ALA A 76 -32.41 10.14 9.21
C ALA A 76 -30.96 9.64 9.43
N GLY A 77 -30.12 9.72 8.40
CA GLY A 77 -28.72 9.36 8.44
C GLY A 77 -28.43 7.87 8.22
N GLU A 78 -29.36 7.15 7.61
CA GLU A 78 -29.20 5.75 7.27
C GLU A 78 -28.67 5.60 5.84
N GLY A 79 -27.71 4.69 5.63
CA GLY A 79 -27.04 4.51 4.35
C GLY A 79 -27.64 3.37 3.53
N THR A 80 -27.83 3.60 2.23
CA THR A 80 -27.96 2.54 1.22
C THR A 80 -26.63 2.41 0.48
N TYR A 81 -26.14 1.18 0.34
CA TYR A 81 -24.83 0.89 -0.23
C TYR A 81 -24.98 0.03 -1.48
N ARG A 82 -24.56 0.56 -2.63
CA ARG A 82 -24.52 -0.18 -3.89
C ARG A 82 -23.08 -0.56 -4.18
N ALA A 83 -22.78 -1.85 -4.09
CA ALA A 83 -21.43 -2.37 -4.16
C ALA A 83 -21.20 -3.16 -5.44
N VAL A 84 -20.01 -2.97 -6.02
CA VAL A 84 -19.48 -3.75 -7.13
C VAL A 84 -18.10 -4.27 -6.73
N ALA A 85 -17.94 -5.58 -6.68
CA ALA A 85 -16.67 -6.25 -6.44
C ALA A 85 -16.14 -6.83 -7.75
N THR A 86 -14.93 -6.43 -8.12
CA THR A 86 -14.22 -6.93 -9.30
C THR A 86 -12.93 -7.62 -8.88
N PRO A 87 -12.53 -8.73 -9.52
CA PRO A 87 -11.20 -9.28 -9.32
C PRO A 87 -10.14 -8.23 -9.63
N ALA A 88 -9.18 -8.02 -8.73
CA ALA A 88 -8.00 -7.25 -9.09
C ALA A 88 -7.02 -8.18 -9.82
N GLY A 89 -6.35 -7.66 -10.84
CA GLY A 89 -5.28 -8.40 -11.51
C GLY A 89 -4.14 -8.71 -10.54
N PRO A 90 -3.35 -9.77 -10.78
CA PRO A 90 -2.14 -10.02 -10.01
C PRO A 90 -1.22 -8.80 -10.12
N ARG A 91 -0.70 -8.36 -8.99
CA ARG A 91 0.15 -7.18 -8.88
C ARG A 91 1.52 -7.57 -8.36
N GLU A 92 2.55 -7.07 -9.01
CA GLU A 92 3.92 -7.15 -8.49
C GLU A 92 4.12 -6.02 -7.47
N VAL A 93 4.47 -6.39 -6.25
CA VAL A 93 4.84 -5.42 -5.20
C VAL A 93 6.35 -5.18 -5.34
N PRO A 94 6.79 -3.93 -5.57
CA PRO A 94 8.22 -3.65 -5.69
C PRO A 94 8.96 -4.02 -4.40
N THR A 95 10.19 -4.51 -4.54
CA THR A 95 11.08 -4.70 -3.40
C THR A 95 11.88 -3.43 -3.18
N TYR A 96 11.75 -2.83 -2.00
CA TYR A 96 12.44 -1.59 -1.67
C TYR A 96 13.70 -1.89 -0.85
N THR A 97 14.81 -1.22 -1.17
CA THR A 97 16.00 -1.19 -0.31
C THR A 97 16.00 0.14 0.44
N VAL A 98 15.72 0.09 1.73
CA VAL A 98 15.66 1.30 2.56
C VAL A 98 17.08 1.74 2.87
N VAL A 99 17.47 2.92 2.38
CA VAL A 99 18.78 3.53 2.66
C VAL A 99 18.57 4.74 3.57
N GLY A 100 19.06 4.69 4.81
CA GLY A 100 19.18 5.90 5.66
C GLY A 100 18.10 6.12 6.74
N ALA A 101 17.23 5.15 7.05
CA ALA A 101 16.35 5.25 8.21
C ALA A 101 17.10 4.88 9.51
N ALA A 102 17.92 5.80 10.04
CA ALA A 102 18.70 5.56 11.24
C ALA A 102 17.84 5.37 12.51
N ASP A 103 16.66 5.99 12.56
CA ASP A 103 15.71 5.92 13.66
C ASP A 103 14.24 6.01 13.17
N THR A 104 13.30 5.60 14.03
CA THR A 104 11.86 5.56 13.73
C THR A 104 11.25 6.93 13.42
N SER A 105 11.69 8.00 14.09
CA SER A 105 11.16 9.34 13.89
C SER A 105 11.56 9.90 12.52
N SER A 106 12.81 9.70 12.12
CA SER A 106 13.32 10.06 10.79
C SER A 106 12.59 9.29 9.68
N ALA A 107 12.38 7.98 9.86
CA ALA A 107 11.62 7.15 8.92
C ALA A 107 10.17 7.62 8.75
N LEU A 108 9.51 7.93 9.88
CA LEU A 108 8.15 8.46 9.88
C LEU A 108 8.04 9.81 9.18
N ALA A 109 8.93 10.76 9.50
CA ALA A 109 8.98 12.08 8.88
C ALA A 109 9.15 11.98 7.36
N HIS A 110 10.08 11.12 6.92
CA HIS A 110 10.31 10.84 5.51
C HIS A 110 9.03 10.30 4.84
N CYS A 111 8.38 9.30 5.43
CA CYS A 111 7.18 8.69 4.88
C CYS A 111 6.03 9.69 4.72
N VAL A 112 5.73 10.49 5.76
CA VAL A 112 4.62 11.47 5.68
C VAL A 112 4.92 12.61 4.71
N SER A 113 6.18 13.06 4.63
CA SER A 113 6.63 14.08 3.68
C SER A 113 6.58 13.59 2.23
N ARG A 114 6.97 12.34 1.99
CA ARG A 114 6.89 11.72 0.65
C ARG A 114 5.45 11.53 0.20
N MET A 115 4.57 11.14 1.13
CA MET A 115 3.13 11.01 0.85
C MET A 115 2.51 12.37 0.50
N THR A 116 2.84 13.45 1.21
CA THR A 116 2.34 14.80 0.89
C THR A 116 2.95 15.41 -0.38
N ALA A 117 4.07 14.87 -0.87
CA ALA A 117 4.65 15.28 -2.14
C ALA A 117 3.92 14.70 -3.37
N ILE A 118 2.94 13.81 -3.19
CA ILE A 118 2.11 13.31 -4.29
C ILE A 118 1.09 14.37 -4.69
N ASP A 119 0.94 14.60 -6.00
CA ASP A 119 -0.04 15.53 -6.54
C ASP A 119 -1.46 15.22 -6.03
N GLY A 120 -2.09 16.24 -5.44
CA GLY A 120 -3.44 16.16 -4.89
C GLY A 120 -3.52 15.66 -3.44
N VAL A 121 -2.42 15.27 -2.79
CA VAL A 121 -2.42 14.97 -1.35
C VAL A 121 -2.29 16.27 -0.55
N ARG A 122 -3.29 16.59 0.26
CA ARG A 122 -3.31 17.82 1.08
C ARG A 122 -2.54 17.64 2.38
N TRP A 123 -2.73 16.50 3.03
CA TRP A 123 -2.02 16.13 4.24
C TRP A 123 -1.91 14.62 4.37
N SER A 124 -0.95 14.17 5.17
CA SER A 124 -0.81 12.78 5.56
C SER A 124 -0.42 12.65 7.03
N ALA A 125 -0.86 11.57 7.67
CA ALA A 125 -0.59 11.29 9.07
C ALA A 125 -0.48 9.78 9.33
N VAL A 126 0.37 9.41 10.28
CA VAL A 126 0.45 8.04 10.79
C VAL A 126 -0.16 7.99 12.19
N VAL A 127 -1.16 7.14 12.35
CA VAL A 127 -1.90 6.96 13.59
C VAL A 127 -1.67 5.56 14.14
N THR A 128 -1.35 5.49 15.42
CA THR A 128 -1.08 4.22 16.08
C THR A 128 -2.34 3.52 16.57
N ALA A 129 -2.28 2.20 16.79
CA ALA A 129 -3.36 1.43 17.42
C ALA A 129 -3.80 1.97 18.80
N ALA A 130 -2.94 2.74 19.46
CA ALA A 130 -3.21 3.37 20.75
C ALA A 130 -3.87 4.76 20.60
N SER A 131 -4.43 5.08 19.44
CA SER A 131 -5.09 6.37 19.18
C SER A 131 -4.16 7.57 19.23
N ARG A 132 -2.87 7.41 18.91
CA ARG A 132 -1.88 8.52 18.93
C ARG A 132 -1.37 8.81 17.53
N VAL A 133 -1.34 10.08 17.16
CA VAL A 133 -0.66 10.58 15.95
C VAL A 133 0.84 10.59 16.22
N VAL A 134 1.63 9.87 15.42
CA VAL A 134 3.09 9.78 15.58
C VAL A 134 3.86 10.53 14.49
N ALA A 135 3.20 10.85 13.39
CA ALA A 135 3.72 11.77 12.38
C ALA A 135 2.56 12.42 11.62
N VAL A 136 2.76 13.66 11.20
CA VAL A 136 1.78 14.44 10.42
C VAL A 136 2.51 15.41 9.51
N SER A 137 2.04 15.59 8.28
CA SER A 137 2.56 16.55 7.31
C SER A 137 1.39 17.25 6.61
N GLY A 138 1.47 18.57 6.43
CA GLY A 138 0.47 19.36 5.71
C GLY A 138 -0.81 19.69 6.50
N HIS A 139 -0.84 19.46 7.81
CA HIS A 139 -2.01 19.71 8.66
C HIS A 139 -1.63 20.33 10.00
N ASP A 140 -2.33 21.40 10.39
CA ASP A 140 -1.99 22.21 11.57
C ASP A 140 -2.70 21.77 12.86
N GLY A 141 -3.64 20.80 12.80
CA GLY A 141 -4.45 20.36 13.95
C GLY A 141 -4.34 18.86 14.28
N SER A 142 -3.67 18.47 15.38
CA SER A 142 -3.46 17.05 15.71
C SER A 142 -4.67 16.33 16.31
N ASP A 143 -5.58 17.03 16.96
CA ASP A 143 -6.46 16.41 17.96
C ASP A 143 -7.55 15.53 17.34
N GLN A 144 -8.10 15.94 16.19
CA GLN A 144 -9.11 15.18 15.47
C GLN A 144 -8.50 14.03 14.64
N LEU A 145 -7.22 14.13 14.28
CA LEU A 145 -6.55 13.11 13.45
C LEU A 145 -6.45 11.76 14.15
N ALA A 146 -6.29 11.75 15.48
CA ALA A 146 -6.34 10.51 16.26
C ALA A 146 -7.69 9.79 16.10
N ASP A 147 -8.78 10.55 16.18
CA ASP A 147 -10.14 10.05 16.05
C ASP A 147 -10.48 9.57 14.62
N VAL A 148 -9.99 10.30 13.62
CA VAL A 148 -10.10 9.92 12.21
C VAL A 148 -9.30 8.64 11.95
N GLY A 149 -8.06 8.57 12.43
CA GLY A 149 -7.19 7.40 12.27
C GLY A 149 -7.75 6.15 12.93
N ASN A 150 -8.36 6.28 14.11
CA ASN A 150 -9.05 5.17 14.77
C ASN A 150 -10.24 4.65 13.97
N ARG A 151 -11.06 5.55 13.43
CA ARG A 151 -12.19 5.18 12.57
C ARG A 151 -11.69 4.51 11.30
N MET A 152 -10.62 5.05 10.69
CA MET A 152 -9.98 4.45 9.52
C MET A 152 -9.42 3.06 9.82
N LEU A 153 -8.77 2.85 10.96
CA LEU A 153 -8.32 1.52 11.40
C LEU A 153 -9.47 0.54 11.53
N ALA A 154 -10.59 0.96 12.12
CA ALA A 154 -11.77 0.11 12.26
C ALA A 154 -12.39 -0.23 10.89
N ILE A 155 -12.43 0.74 9.96
CA ILE A 155 -12.85 0.52 8.57
C ILE A 155 -11.93 -0.47 7.88
N LEU A 156 -10.61 -0.25 7.93
CA LEU A 156 -9.61 -1.12 7.33
C LEU A 156 -9.80 -2.54 7.86
N ARG A 157 -9.82 -2.75 9.18
CA ARG A 157 -10.03 -4.08 9.78
C ARG A 157 -11.36 -4.73 9.39
N SER A 158 -12.43 -3.96 9.25
CA SER A 158 -13.73 -4.49 8.81
C SER A 158 -13.72 -4.99 7.36
N LEU A 159 -12.77 -4.51 6.53
CA LEU A 159 -12.64 -4.82 5.10
C LEU A 159 -11.40 -5.70 4.79
N GLU A 160 -10.43 -5.78 5.71
CA GLU A 160 -9.10 -6.40 5.54
C GLU A 160 -9.19 -7.90 5.30
N ASP A 161 -10.16 -8.59 5.91
CA ASP A 161 -10.37 -10.03 5.74
C ASP A 161 -10.71 -10.44 4.29
N GLN A 162 -11.02 -9.49 3.38
CA GLN A 162 -11.50 -9.81 2.03
C GLN A 162 -10.95 -8.94 0.89
N SER A 163 -10.39 -7.75 1.17
CA SER A 163 -10.17 -6.77 0.08
C SER A 163 -9.04 -5.74 0.26
N ALA A 164 -8.56 -5.44 1.47
CA ALA A 164 -7.72 -4.25 1.71
C ALA A 164 -6.20 -4.52 1.81
N ALA A 165 -5.63 -5.27 0.86
CA ALA A 165 -4.17 -5.41 0.79
C ALA A 165 -3.44 -4.10 0.39
N GLY A 166 -4.13 -3.16 -0.27
CA GLY A 166 -3.59 -1.86 -0.68
C GLY A 166 -4.06 -0.74 0.24
N PHE A 167 -5.15 -0.06 -0.12
CA PHE A 167 -5.72 1.06 0.62
C PHE A 167 -7.24 1.10 0.47
N VAL A 168 -7.90 1.87 1.34
CA VAL A 168 -9.31 2.25 1.23
C VAL A 168 -9.37 3.76 0.95
N ARG A 169 -10.20 4.17 -0.01
CA ARG A 169 -10.51 5.57 -0.29
C ARG A 169 -11.98 5.83 0.04
N LEU A 170 -12.21 6.81 0.89
CA LEU A 170 -13.52 7.33 1.26
C LEU A 170 -13.71 8.65 0.51
N ARG A 171 -14.69 8.71 -0.40
CA ARG A 171 -14.98 9.91 -1.19
C ARG A 171 -16.14 10.65 -0.57
N PHE A 172 -15.88 11.88 -0.16
CA PHE A 172 -16.85 12.80 0.40
C PHE A 172 -17.21 13.86 -0.64
N GLU A 173 -18.10 14.78 -0.27
CA GLU A 173 -18.51 15.89 -1.15
C GLU A 173 -17.36 16.85 -1.46
N GLN A 174 -16.50 17.11 -0.49
CA GLN A 174 -15.47 18.16 -0.58
C GLN A 174 -14.04 17.61 -0.71
N GLY A 175 -13.88 16.29 -0.84
CA GLY A 175 -12.57 15.65 -0.98
C GLY A 175 -12.62 14.15 -0.75
N ALA A 176 -11.46 13.52 -0.67
CA ALA A 176 -11.34 12.12 -0.33
C ALA A 176 -10.37 11.92 0.84
N VAL A 177 -10.57 10.82 1.57
CA VAL A 177 -9.67 10.36 2.61
C VAL A 177 -9.20 8.97 2.25
N VAL A 178 -7.89 8.80 2.12
CA VAL A 178 -7.24 7.52 1.87
C VAL A 178 -6.72 6.98 3.20
N GLY A 179 -6.89 5.68 3.41
CA GLY A 179 -6.35 4.96 4.55
C GLY A 179 -5.66 3.68 4.12
N ALA A 180 -4.52 3.38 4.71
CA ALA A 180 -3.80 2.13 4.49
C ALA A 180 -3.32 1.52 5.81
N SER A 181 -3.38 0.18 5.89
CA SER A 181 -2.87 -0.59 7.03
C SER A 181 -1.33 -0.59 7.03
N LEU A 182 -0.73 -0.24 8.17
CA LEU A 182 0.69 -0.34 8.50
C LEU A 182 0.84 -1.32 9.68
N GLY A 183 0.51 -2.59 9.44
CA GLY A 183 0.39 -3.60 10.48
C GLY A 183 -0.78 -3.31 11.42
N ARG A 184 -0.51 -2.92 12.66
CA ARG A 184 -1.56 -2.51 13.63
C ARG A 184 -1.89 -1.02 13.57
N HIS A 185 -1.15 -0.26 12.77
CA HIS A 185 -1.22 1.20 12.67
C HIS A 185 -1.87 1.59 11.33
N ALA A 186 -2.27 2.86 11.18
CA ALA A 186 -2.84 3.36 9.93
C ALA A 186 -2.02 4.54 9.41
N LEU A 187 -1.83 4.55 8.10
CA LEU A 187 -1.52 5.74 7.33
C LEU A 187 -2.86 6.33 6.86
N VAL A 188 -3.05 7.62 7.07
CA VAL A 188 -4.24 8.36 6.63
C VAL A 188 -3.79 9.59 5.86
N ALA A 189 -4.44 9.89 4.75
CA ALA A 189 -4.18 11.09 3.97
C ALA A 189 -5.49 11.68 3.44
N GLN A 190 -5.60 13.00 3.40
CA GLN A 190 -6.66 13.66 2.64
C GLN A 190 -6.14 13.96 1.25
N THR A 191 -6.94 13.61 0.25
CA THR A 191 -6.59 13.75 -1.16
C THR A 191 -7.72 14.42 -1.94
N ASP A 192 -7.36 15.14 -2.98
CA ASP A 192 -8.29 15.62 -4.00
C ASP A 192 -8.37 14.58 -5.14
N VAL A 193 -8.02 14.98 -6.36
CA VAL A 193 -7.85 14.08 -7.51
C VAL A 193 -6.39 13.63 -7.52
N THR A 194 -6.17 12.36 -7.20
CA THR A 194 -4.84 11.76 -7.17
C THR A 194 -4.85 10.43 -7.92
N ASP A 195 -3.74 10.12 -8.59
CA ASP A 195 -3.53 8.86 -9.28
C ASP A 195 -3.48 7.67 -8.30
N ASP A 196 -4.28 6.65 -8.57
CA ASP A 196 -4.40 5.43 -7.76
C ASP A 196 -3.09 4.65 -7.76
N ASP A 197 -2.39 4.61 -8.90
CA ASP A 197 -1.16 3.84 -9.04
C ASP A 197 -0.01 4.50 -8.26
N ALA A 198 0.08 5.83 -8.32
CA ALA A 198 1.02 6.61 -7.52
C ALA A 198 0.79 6.45 -6.01
N LEU A 199 -0.47 6.51 -5.57
CA LEU A 199 -0.83 6.29 -4.15
C LEU A 199 -0.48 4.88 -3.71
N LEU A 200 -0.80 3.87 -4.52
CA LEU A 200 -0.54 2.48 -4.19
C LEU A 200 0.98 2.20 -4.09
N ALA A 201 1.75 2.71 -5.04
CA ALA A 201 3.21 2.60 -5.03
C ALA A 201 3.83 3.28 -3.79
N MET A 202 3.32 4.45 -3.40
CA MET A 202 3.78 5.12 -2.18
C MET A 202 3.38 4.36 -0.92
N VAL A 203 2.17 3.81 -0.85
CA VAL A 203 1.73 3.01 0.31
C VAL A 203 2.65 1.78 0.49
N ASP A 204 3.06 1.13 -0.60
CA ASP A 204 4.00 0.00 -0.52
C ASP A 204 5.40 0.46 -0.09
N GLU A 205 5.89 1.59 -0.61
CA GLU A 205 7.16 2.19 -0.20
C GLU A 205 7.15 2.47 1.32
N VAL A 206 6.10 3.14 1.81
CA VAL A 206 5.94 3.45 3.24
C VAL A 206 5.89 2.18 4.08
N ARG A 207 5.17 1.14 3.63
CA ARG A 207 5.15 -0.17 4.32
C ARG A 207 6.52 -0.80 4.38
N ALA A 208 7.26 -0.79 3.27
CA ALA A 208 8.60 -1.38 3.21
C ALA A 208 9.59 -0.62 4.10
N VAL A 209 9.53 0.71 4.10
CA VAL A 209 10.35 1.57 4.97
C VAL A 209 10.04 1.31 6.45
N LEU A 210 8.76 1.22 6.82
CA LEU A 210 8.35 1.10 8.22
C LEU A 210 8.31 -0.35 8.75
N ALA A 211 8.49 -1.37 7.90
CA ALA A 211 8.39 -2.78 8.30
C ALA A 211 9.37 -3.18 9.43
N GLY A 212 10.53 -2.51 9.52
CA GLY A 212 11.54 -2.75 10.56
C GLY A 212 11.39 -1.89 11.82
N HIS A 213 10.41 -0.99 11.89
CA HIS A 213 10.29 -0.01 12.96
C HIS A 213 9.12 -0.31 13.91
N ASP A 214 9.34 -0.22 15.22
CA ASP A 214 8.25 -0.25 16.19
C ASP A 214 7.64 1.14 16.35
N LEU A 215 6.49 1.37 15.71
CA LEU A 215 5.78 2.65 15.78
C LEU A 215 5.18 2.93 17.16
N SER A 216 5.13 1.95 18.08
CA SER A 216 4.60 2.17 19.43
C SER A 216 5.56 2.94 20.34
N THR A 217 6.85 2.93 20.05
CA THR A 217 7.89 3.63 20.84
C THR A 217 8.05 5.10 20.44
N ALA A 218 7.41 5.54 19.35
CA ALA A 218 7.38 6.95 18.97
C ALA A 218 6.66 7.77 20.06
N SER A 219 7.37 8.76 20.61
CA SER A 219 6.95 9.47 21.83
C SER A 219 6.18 10.77 21.56
N ALA A 220 6.47 11.45 20.45
CA ALA A 220 5.82 12.70 20.06
C ALA A 220 5.51 12.70 18.56
N PRO A 221 4.47 13.43 18.11
CA PRO A 221 4.19 13.59 16.69
C PRO A 221 5.36 14.30 16.01
N VAL A 222 5.95 13.63 15.03
CA VAL A 222 6.98 14.24 14.20
C VAL A 222 6.29 15.09 13.14
N VAL A 223 6.51 16.40 13.21
CA VAL A 223 6.13 17.34 12.15
C VAL A 223 7.38 17.52 11.30
N PRO A 224 7.40 17.09 10.02
CA PRO A 224 8.52 17.35 9.16
C PRO A 224 8.66 18.86 9.05
N ASP A 225 9.87 19.36 9.29
CA ASP A 225 10.14 20.79 9.20
C ASP A 225 9.85 21.22 7.76
N SER A 226 8.91 22.15 7.56
CA SER A 226 8.60 22.74 6.24
C SER A 226 9.74 23.64 5.74
N GLY A 227 10.93 23.53 6.33
CA GLY A 227 12.15 24.11 5.83
C GLY A 227 12.39 23.60 4.43
N ALA A 228 12.14 24.48 3.45
CA ALA A 228 12.60 24.35 2.10
C ALA A 228 13.98 23.68 2.13
N ALA A 229 14.06 22.49 1.56
CA ALA A 229 15.35 21.91 1.23
C ALA A 229 16.05 23.00 0.39
N ALA A 230 16.98 23.72 1.02
CA ALA A 230 17.97 24.47 0.28
C ALA A 230 18.51 23.46 -0.74
N PRO A 231 18.52 23.78 -2.05
CA PRO A 231 19.13 22.88 -3.00
C PRO A 231 20.52 22.57 -2.43
N ALA A 232 20.82 21.27 -2.29
CA ALA A 232 22.15 20.83 -1.91
C ALA A 232 23.11 21.67 -2.74
N GLN A 233 23.91 22.50 -2.07
CA GLN A 233 24.98 23.21 -2.73
C GLN A 233 25.77 22.13 -3.43
N GLU A 234 25.71 22.16 -4.76
CA GLU A 234 26.47 21.32 -5.65
C GLU A 234 27.93 21.53 -5.24
N GLU A 235 28.44 20.55 -4.49
CA GLU A 235 29.80 20.50 -4.03
C GLU A 235 30.66 20.58 -5.28
N ALA A 236 31.28 21.75 -5.47
CA ALA A 236 32.06 22.07 -6.63
C ALA A 236 33.05 20.93 -6.87
N ALA A 237 32.90 20.28 -8.04
CA ALA A 237 33.80 19.22 -8.47
C ALA A 237 35.25 19.69 -8.32
N PRO A 238 36.16 18.84 -7.79
CA PRO A 238 37.55 19.22 -7.67
C PRO A 238 38.13 19.54 -9.05
N VAL A 239 38.70 20.73 -9.17
CA VAL A 239 39.43 21.21 -10.35
C VAL A 239 40.42 20.15 -10.79
N ALA A 240 40.25 19.64 -12.01
CA ALA A 240 41.16 18.68 -12.61
C ALA A 240 42.57 19.29 -12.68
N PRO A 241 43.62 18.61 -12.17
CA PRO A 241 44.99 19.07 -12.35
C PRO A 241 45.39 18.95 -13.83
N SER A 242 45.84 20.06 -14.42
CA SER A 242 46.38 20.13 -15.77
C SER A 242 47.51 19.10 -15.96
N PRO A 243 47.50 18.29 -17.04
CA PRO A 243 48.56 17.32 -17.27
C PRO A 243 49.88 18.03 -17.64
N PRO A 244 51.04 17.53 -17.16
CA PRO A 244 52.34 18.09 -17.52
C PRO A 244 52.70 17.79 -18.99
N PRO A 245 53.56 18.62 -19.62
CA PRO A 245 53.85 18.51 -21.05
C PRO A 245 54.59 17.22 -21.39
N LEU A 246 54.14 16.60 -22.49
CA LEU A 246 54.72 15.41 -23.11
C LEU A 246 56.11 15.72 -23.67
N VAL A 247 57.16 15.18 -23.02
CA VAL A 247 58.50 15.01 -23.61
C VAL A 247 58.68 13.52 -23.90
N GLY A 248 59.00 13.23 -25.16
CA GLY A 248 58.88 11.91 -25.74
C GLY A 248 59.87 10.85 -25.26
N ALA A 249 59.47 9.59 -25.48
CA ALA A 249 60.38 8.49 -25.71
C ALA A 249 59.70 7.50 -26.66
N ARG A 250 60.41 7.21 -27.76
CA ARG A 250 60.05 6.29 -28.83
C ARG A 250 60.38 4.86 -28.40
N PHE A 251 59.46 3.91 -28.57
CA PHE A 251 59.69 2.48 -28.86
C PHE A 251 58.35 1.95 -29.41
N ALA A 252 58.14 1.74 -30.71
CA ALA A 252 58.66 0.68 -31.58
C ALA A 252 58.30 -0.74 -31.10
N GLY A 253 57.38 -1.41 -31.82
CA GLY A 253 57.04 -2.83 -31.67
C GLY A 253 55.53 -3.07 -31.64
N ALA A 254 54.85 -3.13 -32.79
CA ALA A 254 54.66 -4.35 -33.60
C ALA A 254 53.76 -5.40 -32.93
N GLY A 255 52.54 -5.57 -33.44
CA GLY A 255 51.71 -6.74 -33.15
C GLY A 255 50.21 -6.48 -33.24
N GLU A 256 49.69 -6.28 -34.45
CA GLU A 256 48.27 -6.54 -34.73
C GLU A 256 47.93 -7.98 -34.34
N ARG A 257 46.82 -8.18 -33.61
CA ARG A 257 46.10 -9.46 -33.63
C ARG A 257 44.60 -9.24 -33.47
N GLU A 258 43.90 -9.70 -34.50
CA GLU A 258 42.45 -9.70 -34.68
C GLU A 258 41.64 -10.33 -33.54
N PRO A 259 40.34 -9.96 -33.44
CA PRO A 259 39.43 -10.44 -32.41
C PRO A 259 38.93 -11.85 -32.73
N ARG A 260 38.95 -12.75 -31.75
CA ARG A 260 38.42 -14.11 -31.90
C ARG A 260 37.34 -14.40 -30.85
N ALA A 261 36.09 -14.44 -31.30
CA ALA A 261 34.97 -15.12 -30.64
C ALA A 261 34.47 -16.25 -31.58
N PRO A 262 33.54 -17.13 -31.17
CA PRO A 262 33.32 -17.83 -29.91
C PRO A 262 33.38 -19.36 -30.12
N ARG A 263 33.53 -20.18 -29.07
CA ARG A 263 33.38 -21.66 -29.16
C ARG A 263 32.36 -22.21 -28.17
N ARG A 264 31.19 -22.56 -28.71
CA ARG A 264 30.23 -23.51 -28.11
C ARG A 264 30.95 -24.83 -27.78
N ARG A 265 30.79 -25.35 -26.56
CA ARG A 265 31.01 -26.77 -26.27
C ARG A 265 29.70 -27.40 -25.80
N ARG A 266 29.31 -28.41 -26.58
CA ARG A 266 28.21 -29.35 -26.39
C ARG A 266 28.87 -30.70 -26.04
N PHE A 267 28.19 -31.47 -25.18
CA PHE A 267 28.37 -32.91 -24.87
C PHE A 267 29.20 -33.35 -23.66
N GLY A 268 28.57 -34.26 -22.89
CA GLY A 268 29.10 -35.10 -21.81
C GLY A 268 28.09 -35.18 -20.66
N ARG A 269 26.95 -35.87 -20.77
CA ARG A 269 26.76 -37.33 -20.73
C ARG A 269 27.42 -37.98 -19.50
N GLN A 270 26.69 -38.08 -18.39
CA GLN A 270 26.81 -39.18 -17.44
C GLN A 270 25.42 -39.67 -17.05
N SER A 271 25.08 -40.83 -17.60
CA SER A 271 24.09 -41.76 -17.09
C SER A 271 24.80 -42.74 -16.16
N LEU A 272 24.23 -43.06 -15.00
CA LEU A 272 23.87 -44.43 -14.59
C LEU A 272 23.24 -44.43 -13.19
N SER A 273 22.01 -44.96 -13.16
CA SER A 273 21.16 -45.41 -12.05
C SER A 273 21.77 -46.63 -11.34
N PRO A 274 21.05 -47.47 -10.55
CA PRO A 274 19.77 -47.36 -9.82
C PRO A 274 19.95 -47.77 -8.32
N THR A 275 18.93 -47.76 -7.44
CA THR A 275 18.21 -48.98 -6.98
C THR A 275 17.12 -48.63 -5.93
N PRO A 276 16.19 -49.55 -5.61
CA PRO A 276 14.79 -49.25 -5.31
C PRO A 276 14.36 -49.62 -3.87
N SER A 277 13.02 -49.65 -3.68
CA SER A 277 12.25 -50.34 -2.62
C SER A 277 12.10 -49.55 -1.32
N GLN A 278 10.99 -49.58 -0.59
CA GLN A 278 9.67 -50.17 -0.76
C GLN A 278 8.80 -49.52 0.33
N THR A 279 7.53 -49.24 0.01
CA THR A 279 6.48 -48.91 0.98
C THR A 279 6.20 -50.09 1.91
N PRO A 280 5.64 -49.87 3.12
CA PRO A 280 4.25 -50.31 3.26
C PRO A 280 3.33 -49.42 4.13
N ARG A 281 2.04 -49.55 3.80
CA ARG A 281 0.84 -49.18 4.55
C ARG A 281 0.76 -49.85 5.93
N ARG A 282 0.10 -49.16 6.87
CA ARG A 282 -0.85 -49.72 7.88
C ARG A 282 -1.81 -48.58 8.29
N SER A 283 -3.12 -48.69 8.10
CA SER A 283 -4.14 -49.50 8.81
C SER A 283 -4.59 -48.88 10.15
N THR A 284 -5.72 -48.19 10.07
CA THR A 284 -6.94 -48.25 10.91
C THR A 284 -6.88 -48.83 12.34
N ARG A 285 -7.43 -48.05 13.29
CA ARG A 285 -8.33 -48.41 14.41
C ARG A 285 -8.54 -47.12 15.24
N ALA A 286 -9.65 -46.82 15.90
CA ALA A 286 -11.01 -47.37 16.02
C ALA A 286 -11.90 -46.20 16.44
#